data_AF-A0A397VDG4-F1
#
_entry.id   AF-A0A397VDG4-F1
#
_cell.length_a   1.000
_cell.length_b   1.000
_cell.length_c   1.000
_cell.angle_alpha   90.00
_cell.angle_beta   90.00
_cell.angle_gamma   90.00
#
_symmetry.space_group_name_H-M   'P 1'
#
loop_
_entity.id
_entity.type
_entity.pdbx_description
1 polymer ?
#
loop_
_entity_poly.entity_id
_entity_poly.type
_entity_poly.pdbx_seq_one_letter_code
_entity_poly.pdbx_strand_id
1 'polypeptide(L)'
;MPVTITVLCYITEHRKNSANSLFITDSSGVIRSRSLDSLLKIFLKGFYLQDTSKELNFPSYDIEDVVIVMGKFRTVEYINEKDEKAPTLKIILNDLVHLNIKPENLPEFPILVNMTAVVEEPPTIGDDITMTVTMHDHVDQAFVQIPMKCYYSATAPHLTRITEFIKKDSVLYINGELIFTLMWENIIEEMCEY
;
A
#
# COMPACT_ATOMS: atom_id res chain seq x y z
N MET A 1 14.04 4.46 4.34
CA MET A 1 13.82 3.04 4.68
C MET A 1 12.95 2.44 3.59
N PRO A 2 13.35 1.32 2.97
CA PRO A 2 12.60 0.81 1.83
C PRO A 2 11.21 0.37 2.26
N VAL A 3 10.20 0.75 1.48
CA VAL A 3 8.92 0.07 1.51
C VAL A 3 8.53 -0.43 0.15
N THR A 4 7.90 -1.60 0.13
CA THR A 4 7.20 -2.09 -1.03
C THR A 4 5.82 -2.57 -0.65
N ILE A 5 4.85 -2.31 -1.52
CA ILE A 5 3.51 -2.87 -1.48
C ILE A 5 3.36 -3.88 -2.61
N THR A 6 2.56 -4.91 -2.38
CA THR A 6 2.10 -5.83 -3.43
C THR A 6 0.59 -5.89 -3.39
N VAL A 7 -0.05 -5.62 -4.52
CA VAL A 7 -1.51 -5.64 -4.65
C VAL A 7 -1.92 -6.32 -5.94
N LEU A 8 -3.10 -6.93 -5.93
CA LEU A 8 -3.78 -7.41 -7.11
C LEU A 8 -4.84 -6.39 -7.51
N CYS A 9 -4.79 -5.92 -8.75
CA CYS A 9 -5.73 -4.92 -9.24
C CYS A 9 -6.20 -5.19 -10.66
N TYR A 10 -7.35 -4.61 -10.96
CA TYR A 10 -7.93 -4.50 -12.29
C TYR A 10 -7.72 -3.08 -12.82
N ILE A 11 -7.22 -2.95 -14.05
CA ILE A 11 -6.90 -1.65 -14.67
C ILE A 11 -8.14 -1.06 -15.35
N THR A 12 -8.55 0.13 -14.90
CA THR A 12 -9.73 0.84 -15.41
C THR A 12 -9.37 1.95 -16.40
N GLU A 13 -8.19 2.53 -16.26
CA GLU A 13 -7.69 3.56 -17.17
C GLU A 13 -6.19 3.39 -17.36
N HIS A 14 -5.71 3.61 -18.59
CA HIS A 14 -4.30 3.58 -18.91
C HIS A 14 -3.95 4.73 -19.87
N ARG A 15 -2.89 5.47 -19.55
CA ARG A 15 -2.33 6.52 -20.42
C ARG A 15 -0.82 6.35 -20.47
N LYS A 16 -0.29 6.43 -21.69
CA LYS A 16 1.15 6.38 -21.94
C LYS A 16 1.60 7.69 -22.56
N ASN A 17 2.55 8.35 -21.90
CA ASN A 17 3.16 9.58 -22.33
C ASN A 17 4.65 9.35 -22.63
N SER A 18 5.23 10.11 -23.55
CA SER A 18 6.66 10.08 -23.86
C SER A 18 7.33 11.38 -23.41
N ALA A 19 8.38 11.31 -22.60
CA ALA A 19 9.15 12.47 -22.16
C ALA A 19 10.63 12.11 -21.98
N ASN A 20 11.55 12.91 -22.52
CA ASN A 20 13.00 12.84 -22.25
C ASN A 20 13.57 11.41 -22.19
N SER A 21 13.43 10.63 -23.28
CA SER A 21 13.87 9.23 -23.42
C SER A 21 13.16 8.19 -22.52
N LEU A 22 12.10 8.58 -21.81
CA LEU A 22 11.26 7.69 -21.01
C LEU A 22 9.83 7.61 -21.57
N PHE A 23 9.20 6.45 -21.45
CA PHE A 23 7.75 6.37 -21.39
C PHE A 23 7.30 6.46 -19.94
N ILE A 24 6.26 7.23 -19.69
CA ILE A 24 5.61 7.34 -18.39
C ILE A 24 4.22 6.77 -18.57
N THR A 25 3.85 5.78 -17.75
CA THR A 25 2.48 5.30 -17.68
C THR A 25 1.81 5.89 -16.46
N ASP A 26 0.62 6.46 -16.67
CA ASP A 26 -0.30 6.83 -15.61
C ASP A 26 -1.52 5.93 -15.77
N SER A 27 -1.91 5.25 -14.70
CA SER A 27 -3.04 4.32 -14.76
C SER A 27 -3.88 4.41 -13.49
N SER A 28 -5.16 4.10 -13.61
CA SER A 28 -6.04 3.92 -12.47
C SER A 28 -6.61 2.51 -12.49
N GLY A 29 -6.98 2.02 -11.32
CA GLY A 29 -7.56 0.70 -11.17
C GLY A 29 -8.28 0.54 -9.85
N VAL A 30 -8.72 -0.69 -9.61
CA VAL A 30 -9.41 -1.07 -8.38
C VAL A 30 -8.80 -2.34 -7.79
N ILE A 31 -8.74 -2.38 -6.46
CA ILE A 31 -8.39 -3.56 -5.69
C ILE A 31 -9.64 -4.05 -4.99
N ARG A 32 -9.86 -5.36 -5.02
CA ARG A 32 -10.78 -6.04 -4.11
C ARG A 32 -9.99 -6.58 -2.93
N SER A 33 -9.92 -5.81 -1.85
CA SER A 33 -9.21 -6.24 -0.64
C SER A 33 -10.11 -7.18 0.18
N ARG A 34 -9.53 -8.24 0.74
CA ARG A 34 -10.26 -9.09 1.71
C ARG A 34 -10.57 -8.38 3.04
N SER A 35 -9.90 -7.25 3.29
CA SER A 35 -10.02 -6.47 4.53
C SER A 35 -10.97 -5.26 4.39
N LEU A 36 -11.61 -5.08 3.22
CA LEU A 36 -12.48 -3.95 2.94
C LEU A 36 -13.77 -4.45 2.27
N ASP A 37 -14.90 -3.90 2.69
CA ASP A 37 -16.20 -4.23 2.10
C ASP A 37 -16.42 -3.60 0.72
N SER A 38 -15.57 -2.64 0.34
CA SER A 38 -15.67 -1.89 -0.91
C SER A 38 -14.37 -1.93 -1.72
N LEU A 39 -14.49 -1.68 -3.02
CA LEU A 39 -13.35 -1.59 -3.92
C LEU A 39 -12.48 -0.39 -3.59
N LEU A 40 -11.18 -0.63 -3.42
CA LEU A 40 -10.21 0.43 -3.18
C LEU A 40 -9.68 0.94 -4.52
N LYS A 41 -9.88 2.24 -4.78
CA LYS A 41 -9.28 2.91 -5.94
C LYS A 41 -7.77 3.00 -5.77
N ILE A 42 -7.05 2.83 -6.86
CA ILE A 42 -5.60 3.02 -6.91
C ILE A 42 -5.15 3.84 -8.11
N PHE A 43 -3.99 4.47 -7.95
CA PHE A 43 -3.25 5.11 -9.02
C PHE A 43 -1.88 4.45 -9.17
N LEU A 44 -1.54 4.06 -10.39
CA LEU A 44 -0.26 3.47 -10.74
C LEU A 44 0.52 4.46 -11.60
N LYS A 45 1.82 4.56 -11.33
CA LYS A 45 2.74 5.32 -12.17
C LYS A 45 3.98 4.48 -12.48
N GLY A 46 4.23 4.24 -13.76
CA GLY A 46 5.37 3.49 -14.26
C GLY A 46 6.33 4.37 -15.06
N PHE A 47 7.61 4.02 -15.04
CA PHE A 47 8.66 4.69 -15.81
C PHE A 47 9.43 3.63 -16.62
N TYR A 48 9.46 3.79 -17.94
CA TYR A 48 10.12 2.87 -18.88
C TYR A 48 11.17 3.62 -19.67
N LEU A 49 12.28 2.99 -20.01
CA LEU A 49 13.19 3.52 -21.02
C LEU A 49 12.54 3.38 -22.40
N GLN A 50 12.67 4.39 -23.24
CA GLN A 50 12.20 4.31 -24.64
C GLN A 50 13.05 3.35 -25.48
N ASP A 51 14.27 3.04 -25.02
CA ASP A 51 15.18 2.11 -25.66
C ASP A 51 14.75 0.66 -25.40
N THR A 52 14.01 0.10 -26.36
CA THR A 52 13.49 -1.27 -26.33
C THR A 52 14.56 -2.35 -26.47
N SER A 53 15.84 -1.98 -26.69
CA SER A 53 16.95 -2.93 -26.78
C SER A 53 17.44 -3.47 -25.44
N LYS A 54 16.91 -2.96 -24.31
CA LYS A 54 17.30 -3.37 -22.96
C LYS A 54 16.27 -4.31 -22.33
N GLU A 55 16.76 -5.39 -21.72
CA GLU A 55 15.99 -6.44 -21.02
C GLU A 55 15.21 -5.96 -19.77
N LEU A 56 15.37 -4.69 -19.37
CA LEU A 56 14.77 -4.11 -18.15
C LEU A 56 13.39 -3.47 -18.39
N ASN A 57 12.71 -3.83 -19.48
CA ASN A 57 11.36 -3.31 -19.73
C ASN A 57 10.35 -4.09 -18.89
N PHE A 58 9.67 -3.38 -18.00
CA PHE A 58 8.47 -3.86 -17.31
C PHE A 58 7.49 -4.46 -18.33
N PRO A 59 6.74 -5.53 -17.97
CA PRO A 59 5.71 -6.04 -18.85
C PRO A 59 4.68 -4.95 -19.17
N SER A 60 4.33 -4.80 -20.45
CA SER A 60 3.29 -3.87 -20.87
C SER A 60 1.93 -4.33 -20.35
N TYR A 61 1.06 -3.41 -19.96
CA TYR A 61 -0.32 -3.66 -19.57
C TYR A 61 -1.22 -2.56 -20.14
N ASP A 62 -2.52 -2.82 -20.23
CA ASP A 62 -3.53 -1.93 -20.76
C ASP A 62 -4.83 -1.98 -19.93
N ILE A 63 -5.83 -1.23 -20.36
CA ILE A 63 -7.19 -1.27 -19.82
C ILE A 63 -7.71 -2.70 -19.90
N GLU A 64 -8.49 -3.08 -18.89
CA GLU A 64 -9.10 -4.38 -18.69
C GLU A 64 -8.17 -5.49 -18.16
N ASP A 65 -6.86 -5.25 -18.08
CA ASP A 65 -5.93 -6.23 -17.54
C ASP A 65 -6.09 -6.40 -16.03
N VAL A 66 -5.88 -7.65 -15.57
CA VAL A 66 -5.79 -7.99 -14.15
C VAL A 66 -4.34 -8.32 -13.82
N VAL A 67 -3.74 -7.54 -12.92
CA VAL A 67 -2.30 -7.53 -12.69
C VAL A 67 -1.96 -7.54 -11.20
N ILE A 68 -0.92 -8.27 -10.84
CA ILE A 68 -0.25 -8.10 -9.56
C ILE A 68 0.80 -7.01 -9.77
N VAL A 69 0.75 -5.95 -8.97
CA VAL A 69 1.73 -4.88 -9.03
C VAL A 69 2.53 -4.82 -7.74
N MET A 70 3.82 -4.55 -7.91
CA MET A 70 4.77 -4.31 -6.83
C MET A 70 5.33 -2.92 -6.99
N GLY A 71 5.46 -2.18 -5.89
CA GLY A 71 5.94 -0.81 -5.99
C GLY A 71 6.16 -0.12 -4.67
N LYS A 72 6.71 1.09 -4.73
CA LYS A 72 6.67 2.02 -3.60
C LYS A 72 5.31 2.68 -3.54
N PHE A 73 4.81 3.00 -2.35
CA PHE A 73 3.47 3.56 -2.23
C PHE A 73 3.38 4.73 -1.25
N ARG A 74 2.35 5.53 -1.43
CA ARG A 74 1.84 6.47 -0.44
C ARG A 74 0.31 6.45 -0.45
N THR A 75 -0.28 6.84 0.66
CA THR A 75 -1.70 7.12 0.73
C THR A 75 -1.96 8.56 0.29
N VAL A 76 -3.03 8.77 -0.46
CA VAL A 76 -3.54 10.10 -0.82
C VAL A 76 -5.03 10.15 -0.56
N GLU A 77 -5.56 11.31 -0.21
CA GLU A 77 -7.01 11.51 -0.15
C GLU A 77 -7.52 11.81 -1.55
N TYR A 78 -8.57 11.07 -1.96
CA TYR A 78 -9.32 11.37 -3.17
C TYR A 78 -10.74 11.76 -2.78
N ILE A 79 -11.23 12.86 -3.33
CA ILE A 79 -12.62 13.28 -3.19
C ILE A 79 -13.41 12.54 -4.27
N ASN A 80 -14.32 11.66 -3.85
CA ASN A 80 -15.17 10.91 -4.77
C ASN A 80 -16.26 11.82 -5.39
N GLU A 81 -17.07 11.26 -6.29
CA GLU A 81 -18.16 11.99 -6.97
C GLU A 81 -19.25 12.52 -6.01
N LYS A 82 -19.23 12.09 -4.75
CA LYS A 82 -20.17 12.47 -3.68
C LYS A 82 -19.56 13.44 -2.66
N ASP A 83 -18.41 14.04 -2.97
CA ASP A 83 -17.63 14.89 -2.07
C ASP A 83 -17.11 14.19 -0.79
N GLU A 84 -17.08 12.86 -0.76
CA GLU A 84 -16.55 12.11 0.36
C GLU A 84 -15.05 11.85 0.14
N LYS A 85 -14.27 12.03 1.21
CA LYS A 85 -12.85 11.67 1.21
C LYS A 85 -12.69 10.17 1.35
N ALA A 86 -12.07 9.54 0.36
CA ALA A 86 -11.71 8.14 0.40
C ALA A 86 -10.17 7.97 0.38
N PRO A 87 -9.60 7.09 1.21
CA PRO A 87 -8.19 6.76 1.10
C PRO A 87 -7.94 6.10 -0.25
N THR A 88 -6.88 6.52 -0.94
CA THR A 88 -6.45 5.97 -2.22
C THR A 88 -4.97 5.65 -2.18
N LEU A 89 -4.58 4.53 -2.80
CA LEU A 89 -3.17 4.16 -2.92
C LEU A 89 -2.58 4.76 -4.20
N LYS A 90 -1.49 5.51 -4.06
CA LYS A 90 -0.63 5.87 -5.20
C LYS A 90 0.61 4.99 -5.16
N ILE A 91 0.84 4.21 -6.21
CA ILE A 91 1.92 3.24 -6.32
C ILE A 91 2.84 3.64 -7.48
N ILE A 92 4.14 3.72 -7.19
CA ILE A 92 5.21 3.83 -8.19
C ILE A 92 5.71 2.42 -8.48
N LEU A 93 5.52 1.97 -9.72
CA LEU A 93 5.75 0.59 -10.12
C LEU A 93 7.24 0.23 -10.06
N ASN A 94 7.53 -0.92 -9.44
CA ASN A 94 8.83 -1.60 -9.40
C ASN A 94 8.79 -2.93 -10.17
N ASP A 95 7.65 -3.63 -10.14
CA ASP A 95 7.39 -4.78 -11.01
C ASP A 95 5.87 -4.96 -11.25
N LEU A 96 5.49 -5.74 -12.25
CA LEU A 96 4.11 -6.13 -12.56
C LEU A 96 4.05 -7.53 -13.17
N VAL A 97 3.02 -8.30 -12.81
CA VAL A 97 2.74 -9.63 -13.35
C VAL A 97 1.29 -9.68 -13.85
N HIS A 98 1.11 -10.16 -15.08
CA HIS A 98 -0.20 -10.41 -15.67
C HIS A 98 -0.84 -11.66 -15.11
N LEU A 99 -2.12 -11.58 -14.77
CA LEU A 99 -2.94 -12.73 -14.47
C LEU A 99 -3.94 -12.95 -15.60
N ASN A 100 -3.98 -14.18 -16.13
CA ASN A 100 -4.95 -14.58 -17.13
C ASN A 100 -6.31 -14.89 -16.49
N ILE A 101 -6.92 -13.88 -15.87
CA ILE A 101 -8.26 -13.94 -15.28
C ILE A 101 -9.08 -12.77 -15.79
N LYS A 102 -10.40 -13.00 -15.90
CA LYS A 102 -11.31 -11.94 -16.34
C LYS A 102 -11.61 -10.95 -15.20
N PRO A 103 -11.90 -9.69 -15.51
CA PRO A 103 -12.20 -8.65 -14.51
C PRO A 103 -13.36 -9.01 -13.57
N GLU A 104 -14.42 -9.64 -14.08
CA GLU A 104 -15.57 -10.07 -13.29
C GLU A 104 -15.21 -11.14 -12.24
N ASN A 105 -14.05 -11.78 -12.38
CA ASN A 105 -13.54 -12.80 -11.47
C ASN A 105 -12.40 -12.28 -10.59
N LEU A 106 -12.26 -10.95 -10.41
CA LEU A 106 -11.25 -10.37 -9.54
C LEU A 106 -11.39 -10.92 -8.10
N PRO A 107 -10.41 -11.68 -7.60
CA PRO A 107 -10.50 -12.30 -6.29
C PRO A 107 -10.20 -11.28 -5.18
N GLU A 108 -10.71 -11.57 -3.98
CA GLU A 108 -10.27 -10.88 -2.78
C GLU A 108 -8.79 -11.21 -2.50
N PHE A 109 -7.96 -10.17 -2.40
CA PHE A 109 -6.52 -10.33 -2.24
C PHE A 109 -6.01 -9.47 -1.07
N PRO A 110 -5.12 -10.00 -0.21
CA PRO A 110 -4.50 -9.20 0.84
C PRO A 110 -3.59 -8.13 0.24
N ILE A 111 -3.66 -6.90 0.75
CA ILE A 111 -2.70 -5.85 0.42
C ILE A 111 -1.42 -6.14 1.20
N LEU A 112 -0.38 -6.64 0.56
CA LEU A 112 0.85 -7.05 1.25
C LEU A 112 1.83 -5.89 1.34
N VAL A 113 2.51 -5.76 2.48
CA VAL A 113 3.57 -4.78 2.70
C VAL A 113 4.85 -5.48 3.16
N ASN A 114 5.98 -5.00 2.64
CA ASN A 114 7.31 -5.27 3.16
C ASN A 114 7.95 -3.93 3.49
N MET A 115 8.22 -3.68 4.76
CA MET A 115 8.73 -2.38 5.23
C MET A 115 9.84 -2.51 6.25
N THR A 116 10.72 -1.53 6.26
CA THR A 116 11.56 -1.23 7.43
C THR A 116 10.99 -0.01 8.14
N ALA A 117 10.70 -0.13 9.43
CA ALA A 117 10.05 0.90 10.23
C ALA A 117 10.77 1.11 11.57
N VAL A 118 10.59 2.30 12.14
CA VAL A 118 11.11 2.67 13.47
C VAL A 118 9.97 2.55 14.47
N VAL A 119 10.25 1.93 15.62
CA VAL A 119 9.31 1.81 16.72
C VAL A 119 9.21 3.14 17.46
N GLU A 120 8.02 3.72 17.51
CA GLU A 120 7.77 5.00 18.22
C GLU A 120 7.66 4.78 19.73
N GLU A 121 6.99 3.69 20.12
CA GLU A 121 6.74 3.31 21.50
C GLU A 121 6.91 1.79 21.68
N PRO A 122 7.41 1.33 22.84
CA PRO A 122 7.51 -0.10 23.13
C PRO A 122 6.16 -0.82 22.94
N PRO A 123 6.16 -2.09 22.49
CA PRO A 123 4.90 -2.80 22.26
C PRO A 123 4.08 -2.96 23.55
N THR A 124 2.76 -2.83 23.42
CA THR A 124 1.80 -3.13 24.48
C THR A 124 1.32 -4.57 24.32
N ILE A 125 1.37 -5.35 25.40
CA ILE A 125 0.90 -6.73 25.45
C ILE A 125 -0.51 -6.74 26.07
N GLY A 126 -1.52 -7.06 25.26
CA GLY A 126 -2.89 -7.33 25.70
C GLY A 126 -3.36 -8.67 25.14
N ASP A 127 -4.64 -8.74 24.72
CA ASP A 127 -5.17 -9.89 23.97
C ASP A 127 -4.40 -10.11 22.67
N ASP A 128 -4.03 -9.01 22.01
CA ASP A 128 -3.03 -8.94 20.95
C ASP A 128 -1.85 -8.06 21.38
N ILE A 129 -0.73 -8.22 20.70
CA ILE A 129 0.42 -7.33 20.86
C ILE A 129 0.33 -6.22 19.82
N THR A 130 0.33 -4.99 20.31
CA THR A 130 0.23 -3.79 19.47
C THR A 130 1.50 -2.97 19.55
N MET A 131 1.98 -2.45 18.43
CA MET A 131 3.09 -1.50 18.39
C MET A 131 2.81 -0.37 17.40
N THR A 132 3.22 0.85 17.76
CA THR A 132 3.20 1.99 16.85
C THR A 132 4.57 2.11 16.19
N VAL A 133 4.57 2.14 14.87
CA VAL A 133 5.79 2.28 14.07
C VAL A 133 5.61 3.36 13.04
N THR A 134 6.71 4.01 12.68
CA THR A 134 6.76 4.97 11.59
C THR A 134 7.68 4.45 10.52
N MET A 135 7.22 4.52 9.28
CA MET A 135 8.09 4.34 8.13
C MET A 135 8.50 5.70 7.54
N HIS A 136 9.68 5.71 6.94
CA HIS A 136 10.19 6.86 6.19
C HIS A 136 10.68 6.39 4.83
N ASP A 137 10.11 6.90 3.74
CA ASP A 137 10.61 6.61 2.39
C ASP A 137 10.51 7.83 1.47
N HIS A 138 11.19 7.79 0.34
CA HIS A 138 10.99 8.71 -0.77
C HIS A 138 10.16 8.05 -1.86
N VAL A 139 9.00 8.65 -2.16
CA VAL A 139 8.05 8.17 -3.17
C VAL A 139 7.71 9.34 -4.10
N ASP A 140 7.96 9.19 -5.40
CA ASP A 140 7.71 10.24 -6.41
C ASP A 140 8.42 11.57 -6.04
N GLN A 141 9.68 11.48 -5.62
CA GLN A 141 10.54 12.60 -5.15
C GLN A 141 10.08 13.29 -3.86
N ALA A 142 8.95 12.89 -3.27
CA ALA A 142 8.48 13.40 -1.98
C ALA A 142 8.97 12.51 -0.83
N PHE A 143 9.41 13.12 0.27
CA PHE A 143 9.58 12.40 1.53
C PHE A 143 8.20 12.07 2.10
N VAL A 144 8.01 10.81 2.47
CA VAL A 144 6.75 10.30 3.03
C VAL A 144 7.04 9.69 4.38
N GLN A 145 6.25 10.10 5.36
CA GLN A 145 6.19 9.50 6.68
C GLN A 145 4.80 8.90 6.87
N ILE A 146 4.72 7.60 7.13
CA ILE A 146 3.44 6.92 7.35
C ILE A 146 3.47 6.30 8.75
N PRO A 147 2.69 6.83 9.69
CA PRO A 147 2.47 6.16 10.96
C PRO A 147 1.59 4.93 10.74
N MET A 148 1.95 3.82 11.37
CA MET A 148 1.21 2.57 11.31
C MET A 148 1.09 1.96 12.70
N LYS A 149 -0.03 1.29 12.93
CA LYS A 149 -0.21 0.43 14.10
C LYS A 149 -0.14 -1.02 13.65
N CYS A 150 0.82 -1.75 14.17
CA CYS A 150 1.01 -3.16 13.87
C CYS A 150 0.39 -4.01 14.98
N TYR A 151 -0.22 -5.11 14.56
CA TYR A 151 -0.91 -6.07 15.42
C TYR A 151 -0.39 -7.47 15.12
N TYR A 152 -0.12 -8.25 16.17
CA TYR A 152 0.11 -9.68 16.05
C TYR A 152 -0.35 -10.41 17.30
N SER A 153 -0.73 -11.67 17.14
CA SER A 153 -1.33 -12.44 18.23
C SER A 153 -0.35 -12.64 19.38
N ALA A 154 -0.81 -12.37 20.61
CA ALA A 154 -0.06 -12.70 21.83
C ALA A 154 0.14 -14.21 22.01
N THR A 155 -0.65 -15.03 21.32
CA THR A 155 -0.54 -16.49 21.33
C THR A 155 0.61 -17.01 20.45
N ALA A 156 1.23 -16.17 19.62
CA ALA A 156 2.34 -16.54 18.75
C ALA A 156 3.67 -16.56 19.53
N PRO A 157 4.16 -17.72 20.02
CA PRO A 157 5.19 -17.74 21.07
C PRO A 157 6.55 -17.21 20.60
N HIS A 158 6.81 -17.29 19.30
CA HIS A 158 8.03 -16.77 18.69
C HIS A 158 8.03 -15.24 18.61
N LEU A 159 6.87 -14.62 18.41
CA LEU A 159 6.74 -13.16 18.38
C LEU A 159 6.73 -12.59 19.80
N THR A 160 6.00 -13.22 20.73
CA THR A 160 5.95 -12.79 22.13
C THR A 160 7.32 -12.77 22.80
N ARG A 161 8.20 -13.73 22.46
CA ARG A 161 9.59 -13.77 22.96
C ARG A 161 10.44 -12.62 22.43
N ILE A 162 10.22 -12.16 21.21
CA ILE A 162 11.01 -11.04 20.67
C ILE A 162 10.48 -9.69 21.17
N THR A 163 9.20 -9.61 21.54
CA THR A 163 8.53 -8.38 22.00
C THR A 163 9.28 -7.66 23.11
N GLU A 164 9.79 -8.41 24.11
CA GLU A 164 10.50 -7.83 25.26
C GLU A 164 11.80 -7.11 24.88
N PHE A 165 12.37 -7.44 23.71
CA PHE A 165 13.57 -6.80 23.20
C PHE A 165 13.29 -5.59 22.31
N ILE A 166 12.03 -5.39 21.90
CA ILE A 166 11.62 -4.26 21.07
C ILE A 166 11.46 -3.03 21.96
N LYS A 167 12.30 -2.03 21.73
CA LYS A 167 12.28 -0.75 22.44
C LYS A 167 11.91 0.38 21.49
N LYS A 168 11.54 1.53 22.05
CA LYS A 168 11.53 2.79 21.29
C LYS A 168 12.83 2.95 20.50
N ASP A 169 12.70 3.48 19.28
CA ASP A 169 13.75 3.69 18.28
C ASP A 169 14.35 2.41 17.70
N SER A 170 13.80 1.22 18.03
CA SER A 170 14.20 -0.02 17.36
C SER A 170 13.81 0.01 15.88
N VAL A 171 14.70 -0.46 15.02
CA VAL A 171 14.44 -0.63 13.60
C VAL A 171 13.98 -2.06 13.34
N LEU A 172 12.78 -2.21 12.80
CA LEU A 172 12.17 -3.50 12.51
C LEU A 172 11.99 -3.69 11.01
N TYR A 173 12.18 -4.93 10.55
CA TYR A 173 11.65 -5.38 9.27
C TYR A 173 10.29 -6.04 9.51
N ILE A 174 9.27 -5.58 8.79
CA ILE A 174 7.89 -6.03 8.94
C ILE A 174 7.39 -6.49 7.57
N ASN A 175 6.90 -7.73 7.54
CA ASN A 175 6.13 -8.29 6.43
C ASN A 175 4.73 -8.60 6.97
N GLY A 176 3.69 -8.16 6.28
CA GLY A 176 2.32 -8.37 6.72
C GLY A 176 1.28 -7.84 5.73
N GLU A 177 0.03 -7.84 6.18
CA GLU A 177 -1.09 -7.26 5.45
C GLU A 177 -1.35 -5.83 5.94
N LEU A 178 -1.47 -4.90 4.98
CA LEU A 178 -1.89 -3.53 5.24
C LEU A 178 -3.42 -3.46 5.24
N ILE A 179 -3.99 -3.04 6.36
CA ILE A 179 -5.42 -2.86 6.53
C ILE A 179 -5.71 -1.36 6.63
N PHE A 180 -6.65 -0.89 5.82
CA PHE A 180 -7.17 0.47 5.93
C PHE A 180 -8.32 0.48 6.93
N THR A 181 -8.09 1.07 8.10
CA THR A 181 -9.19 1.43 8.99
C THR A 181 -9.72 2.78 8.54
N LEU A 182 -10.95 2.81 8.00
CA LEU A 182 -11.69 4.07 7.87
C LEU A 182 -11.84 4.59 9.30
N MET A 183 -11.15 5.68 9.64
CA MET A 183 -11.33 6.35 10.92
C MET A 183 -12.76 6.88 10.99
N TRP A 184 -13.67 6.08 11.53
CA TRP A 184 -14.99 6.56 11.95
C TRP A 184 -14.91 7.24 13.34
N GLU A 185 -13.75 7.23 14.00
CA GLU A 185 -13.63 7.58 15.42
C GLU A 185 -13.38 9.07 15.72
N ASN A 186 -13.13 9.93 14.73
CA ASN A 186 -12.91 11.36 15.00
C ASN A 186 -14.16 12.25 14.96
N ILE A 187 -15.38 11.68 14.88
CA ILE A 187 -16.63 12.47 14.87
C ILE A 187 -17.42 12.33 16.17
N ILE A 188 -17.12 11.35 17.04
CA ILE A 188 -17.89 11.15 18.28
C ILE A 188 -17.25 11.84 19.50
N GLU A 189 -15.93 12.10 19.51
CA GLU A 189 -15.30 12.81 20.64
C GLU A 189 -15.52 14.33 20.63
N GLU A 190 -15.82 14.97 19.49
CA GLU A 190 -16.17 16.40 19.42
C GLU A 190 -17.67 16.69 19.59
N MET A 191 -18.53 15.68 19.79
CA MET A 191 -19.97 15.86 20.05
C MET A 191 -20.41 15.50 21.48
N CYS A 192 -19.48 15.23 22.39
CA CYS A 192 -19.78 15.00 23.81
C CYS A 192 -19.16 16.03 24.77
N GLU A 193 -18.54 17.09 24.25
CA GLU A 193 -18.32 18.33 25.02
C GLU A 193 -19.22 19.43 24.46
N TYR A 194 -20.44 19.53 25.02
CA TYR A 194 -21.19 20.75 25.40
C TYR A 194 -22.68 20.45 25.61
#